data_AF-A0A6G3UTK7-F1
#
_entry.id   AF-A0A6G3UTK7-F1
#
_cell.length_a   1.000
_cell.length_b   1.000
_cell.length_c   1.000
_cell.angle_alpha   90.00
_cell.angle_beta   90.00
_cell.angle_gamma   90.00
#
_symmetry.space_group_name_H-M   'P 1'
#
loop_
_entity.id
_entity.type
_entity.pdbx_description
1 polymer ?
#
loop_
_entity_poly.entity_id
_entity_poly.type
_entity_poly.pdbx_seq_one_letter_code
_entity_poly.pdbx_strand_id
1 'polypeptide(L)'
;TGWLLEQAALRGHTALDADQVRTALGGRGVTDPAAAVQHAIAEGVVLVFQDGPEETEEAQEAAVEEEPAAPVEVLLGLDRYALAEESLADGLARLVNGGDKDADWSQAASAASSPSAAELIRAAAAHGLVAHT
;
A
#
# COMPACT_ATOMS: atom_id res chain seq x y z
N THR A 1 15.86 -13.28 -7.45
CA THR A 1 15.20 -12.21 -6.66
C THR A 1 13.70 -12.39 -6.68
N GLY A 2 13.04 -12.45 -7.85
CA GLY A 2 11.58 -12.65 -7.96
C GLY A 2 11.02 -13.81 -7.14
N TRP A 3 11.64 -15.00 -7.24
CA TRP A 3 11.21 -16.17 -6.45
C TRP A 3 11.08 -15.91 -4.95
N LEU A 4 11.96 -15.08 -4.36
CA LEU A 4 11.91 -14.79 -2.93
C LEU A 4 10.65 -13.99 -2.56
N LEU A 5 10.30 -13.01 -3.39
CA LEU A 5 9.07 -12.24 -3.23
C LEU A 5 7.84 -13.10 -3.53
N GLU A 6 7.92 -14.07 -4.45
CA GLU A 6 6.82 -15.02 -4.68
C GLU A 6 6.54 -15.86 -3.44
N GLN A 7 7.59 -16.33 -2.77
CA GLN A 7 7.44 -17.05 -1.50
C GLN A 7 6.89 -16.14 -0.38
N ALA A 8 7.21 -14.85 -0.41
CA ALA A 8 6.70 -13.87 0.53
C ALA A 8 5.19 -13.63 0.30
N ALA A 9 4.76 -13.53 -0.96
CA ALA A 9 3.36 -13.36 -1.34
C ALA A 9 2.47 -14.52 -0.89
N LEU A 10 2.98 -15.75 -0.95
CA LEU A 10 2.26 -16.92 -0.40
C LEU A 10 2.04 -16.84 1.12
N ARG A 11 2.79 -15.99 1.84
CA ARG A 11 2.62 -15.71 3.27
C ARG A 11 1.87 -14.39 3.53
N GLY A 12 1.41 -13.73 2.48
CA GLY A 12 0.68 -12.47 2.55
C GLY A 12 1.53 -11.20 2.44
N HIS A 13 2.84 -11.31 2.15
CA HIS A 13 3.70 -10.14 1.93
C HIS A 13 3.78 -9.79 0.45
N THR A 14 3.38 -8.58 0.08
CA THR A 14 3.42 -8.08 -1.30
C THR A 14 4.66 -7.24 -1.61
N ALA A 15 5.30 -6.69 -0.56
CA ALA A 15 6.59 -6.04 -0.61
C ALA A 15 7.51 -6.53 0.52
N LEU A 16 8.83 -6.42 0.32
CA LEU A 16 9.85 -6.69 1.33
C LEU A 16 10.95 -5.63 1.29
N ASP A 17 11.56 -5.36 2.45
CA ASP A 17 12.73 -4.48 2.54
C ASP A 17 13.91 -4.97 1.69
N ALA A 18 14.56 -4.02 1.00
CA ALA A 18 15.64 -4.29 0.07
C ALA A 18 16.91 -4.86 0.73
N ASP A 19 17.20 -4.48 1.98
CA ASP A 19 18.29 -5.09 2.75
C ASP A 19 17.96 -6.53 3.12
N GLN A 20 16.74 -6.80 3.59
CA GLN A 20 16.27 -8.16 3.89
C GLN A 20 16.35 -9.08 2.66
N VAL A 21 15.95 -8.59 1.49
CA VAL A 21 16.06 -9.35 0.23
C VAL A 21 17.53 -9.65 -0.10
N ARG A 22 18.43 -8.67 0.02
CA ARG A 22 19.88 -8.88 -0.23
C ARG A 22 20.48 -9.88 0.74
N THR A 23 20.20 -9.77 2.04
CA THR A 23 20.64 -10.73 3.06
C THR A 23 20.15 -12.14 2.76
N ALA A 24 18.87 -12.29 2.41
CA ALA A 24 18.29 -13.59 2.13
C ALA A 24 18.81 -14.24 0.84
N LEU A 25 19.17 -13.45 -0.17
CA LEU A 25 19.86 -13.94 -1.37
C LEU A 25 21.28 -14.40 -1.05
N GLY A 26 22.03 -13.65 -0.24
CA GLY A 26 23.36 -14.05 0.23
C GLY A 26 23.33 -15.36 1.01
N GLY A 27 22.36 -15.53 1.92
CA GLY A 27 22.14 -16.78 2.66
C GLY A 27 21.79 -17.99 1.78
N ARG A 28 21.37 -17.76 0.53
CA ARG A 28 21.07 -18.80 -0.47
C ARG A 28 22.21 -19.04 -1.46
N GLY A 29 23.37 -18.41 -1.26
CA GLY A 29 24.56 -18.60 -2.08
C GLY A 29 24.59 -17.78 -3.38
N VAL A 30 23.78 -16.73 -3.50
CA VAL A 30 23.91 -15.78 -4.61
C VAL A 30 25.21 -15.00 -4.44
N THR A 31 26.12 -15.08 -5.43
CA THR A 31 27.46 -14.51 -5.37
C THR A 31 27.48 -13.00 -5.17
N ASP A 32 26.59 -12.28 -5.87
CA ASP A 32 26.40 -10.83 -5.72
C ASP A 32 24.90 -10.52 -5.55
N PRO A 33 24.41 -10.49 -4.29
CA PRO A 33 23.01 -10.18 -4.02
C PRO A 33 22.58 -8.80 -4.48
N ALA A 34 23.47 -7.80 -4.42
CA ALA A 34 23.15 -6.43 -4.79
C ALA A 34 22.97 -6.30 -6.30
N ALA A 35 23.90 -6.83 -7.08
CA ALA A 35 23.77 -6.87 -8.54
C ALA A 35 22.55 -7.68 -8.99
N ALA A 36 22.22 -8.78 -8.31
CA ALA A 36 21.04 -9.56 -8.62
C ALA A 36 19.73 -8.77 -8.41
N VAL A 37 19.64 -7.96 -7.35
CA VAL A 37 18.50 -7.07 -7.12
C VAL A 37 18.43 -5.98 -8.19
N GLN A 38 19.56 -5.30 -8.47
CA GLN A 38 19.61 -4.26 -9.50
C GLN A 38 19.20 -4.79 -10.88
N HIS A 39 19.65 -5.99 -11.25
CA HIS A 39 19.26 -6.61 -12.51
C HIS A 39 17.75 -6.88 -12.56
N ALA A 40 17.16 -7.36 -11.45
CA ALA A 40 15.72 -7.62 -11.41
C ALA A 40 14.85 -6.35 -11.49
N ILE A 41 15.36 -5.25 -10.94
CA ILE A 41 14.75 -3.92 -11.10
C ILE A 41 14.86 -3.46 -12.56
N ALA A 42 16.05 -3.60 -13.17
CA ALA A 42 16.27 -3.22 -14.56
C ALA A 42 15.39 -4.00 -15.55
N GLU A 43 15.14 -5.29 -15.28
CA GLU A 43 14.25 -6.14 -16.06
C GLU A 43 12.75 -5.91 -15.75
N GLY A 44 12.42 -5.04 -14.79
CA GLY A 44 11.04 -4.74 -14.40
C GLY A 44 10.30 -5.87 -13.68
N VAL A 45 11.01 -6.91 -13.23
CA VAL A 45 10.43 -8.02 -12.45
C VAL A 45 10.10 -7.57 -11.03
N VAL A 46 10.85 -6.59 -10.53
CA VAL A 46 10.70 -6.01 -9.20
C VAL A 46 10.58 -4.50 -9.33
N LEU A 47 9.59 -3.93 -8.66
CA LEU A 47 9.40 -2.49 -8.55
C LEU A 47 9.90 -2.01 -7.18
N VAL A 48 10.41 -0.79 -7.15
CA VAL A 48 10.98 -0.16 -5.95
C VAL A 48 9.98 0.86 -5.42
N PHE A 49 9.75 0.79 -4.12
CA PHE A 49 8.93 1.73 -3.36
C PHE A 49 9.78 2.35 -2.26
N GLN A 50 9.42 3.56 -1.87
CA GLN A 50 10.03 4.28 -0.77
C GLN A 50 8.95 4.50 0.28
N ASP A 51 9.12 3.86 1.43
CA ASP A 51 8.26 4.06 2.60
C ASP A 51 8.97 5.03 3.54
N GLY A 52 8.41 6.21 3.66
CA GLY A 52 8.97 7.36 4.37
C GLY A 52 7.94 8.48 4.37
N PRO A 53 8.13 9.52 5.22
CA PRO A 53 7.21 10.65 5.23
C PRO A 53 7.11 11.22 3.81
N GLU A 54 5.90 11.27 3.26
CA GLU A 54 5.67 12.03 2.03
C GLU A 54 6.20 13.44 2.27
N GLU A 55 7.06 13.93 1.36
CA GLU A 55 7.51 15.31 1.41
C GLU A 55 6.33 16.22 1.08
N THR A 56 5.46 16.46 2.05
CA THR A 56 4.50 17.56 2.00
C THR A 56 5.26 18.87 2.10
N GLU A 57 4.75 19.93 1.49
CA GLU A 57 5.36 21.28 1.56
C GLU A 57 5.57 21.72 3.04
N GLU A 58 4.72 21.26 3.95
CA GLU A 58 4.82 21.44 5.41
C GLU A 58 6.00 20.68 6.05
N ALA A 59 6.35 19.49 5.54
CA ALA A 59 7.50 18.70 5.99
C ALA A 59 8.83 19.30 5.51
N GLN A 60 8.84 19.97 4.35
CA GLN A 60 10.02 20.69 3.84
C GLN A 60 10.33 21.96 4.65
N GLU A 61 9.32 22.67 5.17
CA GLU A 61 9.51 23.82 6.07
C GLU A 61 9.99 23.39 7.46
N ALA A 62 9.55 22.24 7.98
CA ALA A 62 10.00 21.68 9.26
C ALA A 62 11.44 21.12 9.20
N ALA A 63 11.87 20.58 8.04
CA ALA A 63 13.24 20.08 7.84
C ALA A 63 14.33 21.16 7.89
N VAL A 64 13.95 22.45 7.96
CA VAL A 64 14.87 23.57 8.16
C VAL A 64 15.35 23.66 9.63
N GLU A 65 14.64 23.03 10.58
CA GLU A 65 15.06 22.87 11.97
C GLU A 65 15.76 21.52 12.18
N GLU A 66 17.07 21.43 11.89
CA GLU A 66 18.13 20.49 12.39
C GLU A 66 17.83 19.02 12.79
N GLU A 67 16.65 18.45 12.56
CA GLU A 67 16.38 17.04 12.79
C GLU A 67 16.82 16.20 11.58
N PRO A 68 17.60 15.12 11.80
CA PRO A 68 17.99 14.24 10.72
C PRO A 68 16.75 13.63 10.10
N ALA A 69 16.60 13.78 8.78
CA ALA A 69 15.52 13.16 8.02
C ALA A 69 15.40 11.67 8.38
N ALA A 70 14.17 11.24 8.66
CA ALA A 70 13.91 9.84 8.99
C ALA A 70 14.43 8.93 7.85
N PRO A 71 15.03 7.78 8.18
CA PRO A 71 15.55 6.88 7.16
C PRO A 71 14.40 6.39 6.27
N VAL A 72 14.55 6.59 4.95
CA VAL A 72 13.61 6.08 3.94
C VAL A 72 13.82 4.58 3.80
N GLU A 73 12.78 3.80 4.11
CA GLU A 73 12.79 2.36 3.90
C GLU A 73 12.56 2.07 2.41
N VAL A 74 13.42 1.23 1.83
CA VAL A 74 13.33 0.89 0.40
C VAL A 74 12.71 -0.48 0.29
N LEU A 75 11.48 -0.53 -0.20
CA LEU A 75 10.71 -1.75 -0.37
C LEU A 75 10.78 -2.24 -1.82
N LEU A 76 10.74 -3.56 -1.98
CA LEU A 76 10.75 -4.27 -3.25
C LEU A 76 9.46 -5.09 -3.39
N GLY A 77 8.67 -4.81 -4.42
CA GLY A 77 7.45 -5.55 -4.75
C GLY A 77 7.58 -6.27 -6.10
N LEU A 78 6.92 -7.42 -6.27
CA LEU A 78 6.82 -8.05 -7.60
C LEU A 78 5.91 -7.21 -8.49
N ASP A 79 6.29 -7.06 -9.76
CA ASP A 79 5.58 -6.27 -10.77
C ASP A 79 4.05 -6.43 -10.70
N ARG A 80 3.55 -7.67 -10.73
CA ARG A 80 2.11 -7.96 -10.74
C ARG A 80 1.36 -7.51 -9.48
N TYR A 81 2.01 -7.58 -8.32
CA TYR A 81 1.39 -7.22 -7.05
C TYR A 81 1.55 -5.72 -6.80
N ALA A 82 2.74 -5.20 -7.08
CA ALA A 82 3.05 -3.78 -7.07
C ALA A 82 2.06 -2.96 -7.92
N LEU A 83 1.85 -3.34 -9.18
CA LEU A 83 0.89 -2.66 -10.07
C LEU A 83 -0.56 -2.82 -9.60
N ALA A 84 -0.91 -3.99 -9.05
CA ALA A 84 -2.25 -4.22 -8.52
C ALA A 84 -2.53 -3.34 -7.30
N GLU A 85 -1.55 -3.17 -6.42
CA GLU A 85 -1.65 -2.30 -5.25
C GLU A 85 -1.71 -0.84 -5.62
N GLU A 86 -0.89 -0.37 -6.56
CA GLU A 86 -0.97 1.00 -7.07
C GLU A 86 -2.35 1.29 -7.68
N SER A 87 -2.87 0.36 -8.49
CA SER A 87 -4.21 0.49 -9.06
C SER A 87 -5.30 0.46 -7.98
N LEU A 88 -5.13 -0.30 -6.90
CA LEU A 88 -6.05 -0.34 -5.77
C LEU A 88 -6.01 0.99 -5.01
N ALA A 89 -4.81 1.51 -4.72
CA ALA A 89 -4.62 2.78 -4.03
C ALA A 89 -5.21 3.95 -4.81
N ASP A 90 -4.94 4.04 -6.13
CA ASP A 90 -5.56 5.05 -7.00
C ASP A 90 -7.08 4.91 -7.05
N GLY A 91 -7.59 3.67 -7.13
CA GLY A 91 -9.03 3.41 -7.06
C GLY A 91 -9.66 3.89 -5.75
N LEU A 92 -9.04 3.60 -4.61
CA LEU A 92 -9.50 4.04 -3.30
C LEU A 92 -9.42 5.57 -3.15
N ALA A 93 -8.34 6.19 -3.61
CA ALA A 93 -8.21 7.66 -3.61
C ALA A 93 -9.31 8.32 -4.44
N ARG A 94 -9.66 7.77 -5.61
CA ARG A 94 -10.77 8.25 -6.42
C ARG A 94 -12.12 8.08 -5.73
N LEU A 95 -12.35 6.95 -5.05
CA LEU A 95 -13.60 6.74 -4.30
C LEU A 95 -13.75 7.73 -3.15
N VAL A 96 -12.68 7.94 -2.37
CA VAL A 96 -12.66 8.90 -1.25
C VAL A 96 -12.90 10.34 -1.73
N ASN A 97 -12.40 10.68 -2.93
CA ASN A 97 -12.48 12.04 -3.46
C ASN A 97 -13.65 12.31 -4.41
N GLY A 98 -14.30 11.28 -4.94
CA GLY A 98 -15.33 11.42 -5.99
C GLY A 98 -16.78 11.50 -5.50
N GLY A 99 -17.07 11.13 -4.25
CA GLY A 99 -18.43 11.12 -3.69
C GLY A 99 -18.89 12.47 -3.14
N ASP A 100 -20.21 12.66 -3.03
CA ASP A 100 -20.78 13.74 -2.23
C ASP A 100 -20.53 13.45 -0.75
N LYS A 101 -19.63 14.22 -0.14
CA LYS A 101 -19.20 14.07 1.25
C LYS A 101 -20.28 14.49 2.25
N ASP A 102 -21.29 15.22 1.80
CA ASP A 102 -22.38 15.72 2.62
C ASP A 102 -23.70 14.96 2.37
N ALA A 103 -23.65 13.83 1.65
CA ALA A 103 -24.82 13.02 1.36
C ALA A 103 -25.52 12.54 2.66
N ASP A 104 -26.78 12.95 2.84
CA ASP A 104 -27.59 12.50 3.97
C ASP A 104 -28.27 11.15 3.67
N TRP A 105 -27.81 10.11 4.36
CA TRP A 105 -28.34 8.74 4.24
C TRP A 105 -29.48 8.44 5.23
N SER A 106 -29.89 9.40 6.07
CA SER A 106 -30.92 9.20 7.11
C SER A 106 -32.28 8.80 6.53
N GLN A 107 -32.66 9.41 5.40
CA GLN A 107 -33.90 9.10 4.70
C GLN A 107 -33.86 7.67 4.11
N ALA A 108 -32.74 7.29 3.52
CA ALA A 108 -32.54 5.95 2.96
C ALA A 108 -32.61 4.87 4.06
N ALA A 109 -31.97 5.11 5.21
CA ALA A 109 -32.03 4.20 6.35
C ALA A 109 -33.45 4.06 6.92
N SER A 110 -34.22 5.15 6.95
CA SER A 110 -35.61 5.17 7.44
C SER A 110 -36.58 4.44 6.49
N ALA A 111 -36.29 4.45 5.20
CA ALA A 111 -37.08 3.78 4.17
C ALA A 111 -36.70 2.30 3.95
N ALA A 112 -35.71 1.78 4.68
CA ALA A 112 -35.21 0.43 4.50
C ALA A 112 -36.28 -0.64 4.79
N SER A 113 -36.23 -1.74 4.04
CA SER A 113 -37.20 -2.83 4.13
C SER A 113 -37.09 -3.70 5.39
N SER A 114 -35.98 -3.56 6.14
CA SER A 114 -35.75 -4.27 7.39
C SER A 114 -34.85 -3.48 8.35
N PRO A 115 -34.87 -3.79 9.65
CA PRO A 115 -33.92 -3.22 10.62
C PRO A 115 -32.46 -3.50 10.24
N SER A 116 -32.14 -4.69 9.73
CA SER A 116 -30.77 -5.03 9.33
C SER A 116 -30.29 -4.22 8.11
N ALA A 117 -31.17 -3.96 7.14
CA ALA A 117 -30.86 -3.10 6.01
C ALA A 117 -30.66 -1.64 6.46
N ALA A 118 -31.48 -1.16 7.41
CA ALA A 118 -31.30 0.17 8.01
C ALA A 118 -29.94 0.29 8.74
N GLU A 119 -29.53 -0.73 9.48
CA GLU A 119 -28.22 -0.76 10.15
C GLU A 119 -27.06 -0.78 9.16
N LEU A 120 -27.16 -1.56 8.07
CA LEU A 120 -26.12 -1.58 7.04
C LEU A 120 -25.95 -0.21 6.39
N ILE A 121 -27.05 0.49 6.08
CA ILE A 121 -27.00 1.85 5.52
C ILE A 121 -26.34 2.82 6.49
N ARG A 122 -26.70 2.77 7.78
CA ARG A 122 -26.06 3.61 8.80
C ARG A 122 -24.57 3.32 8.94
N ALA A 123 -24.17 2.05 8.94
CA ALA A 123 -22.78 1.65 9.02
C ALA A 123 -21.99 2.14 7.80
N ALA A 124 -22.53 1.99 6.59
CA ALA A 124 -21.88 2.46 5.36
C ALA A 124 -21.80 4.00 5.29
N ALA A 125 -22.78 4.71 5.84
CA ALA A 125 -22.75 6.17 5.92
C ALA A 125 -21.70 6.69 6.92
N ALA A 126 -21.39 5.93 7.97
CA ALA A 126 -20.44 6.31 9.01
C ALA A 126 -19.00 5.82 8.75
N HIS A 127 -18.82 4.85 7.85
CA HIS A 127 -17.53 4.18 7.64
C HIS A 127 -17.21 4.03 6.15
N GLY A 128 -15.94 4.23 5.77
CA GLY A 128 -15.49 4.10 4.38
C GLY A 128 -15.46 2.65 3.86
N LEU A 129 -15.49 1.64 4.74
CA LEU A 129 -15.53 0.23 4.37
C LEU A 129 -16.33 -0.56 5.41
N VAL A 130 -17.32 -1.32 4.95
CA VAL A 130 -18.12 -2.22 5.79
C VAL A 130 -18.09 -3.62 5.19
N ALA A 131 -17.57 -4.59 5.95
CA ALA A 131 -17.70 -5.99 5.61
C ALA A 131 -18.99 -6.54 6.23
N HIS A 132 -19.85 -7.16 5.43
CA HIS A 132 -21.05 -7.85 5.91
C HIS A 132 -21.11 -9.27 5.34
N THR A 133 -21.78 -10.18 6.06
CA THR A 133 -22.05 -11.57 5.63
C THR A 133 -23.54 -11.81 5.57
#